data_AF-K9DP07-F1
#
_entry.id   AF-K9DP07-F1
#
_cell.length_a   1.000
_cell.length_b   1.000
_cell.length_c   1.000
_cell.angle_alpha   90.00
_cell.angle_beta   90.00
_cell.angle_gamma   90.00
#
_symmetry.space_group_name_H-M   'P 1'
#
loop_
_entity.id
_entity.type
_entity.pdbx_description
1 polymer ?
#
loop_
_entity_poly.entity_id
_entity_poly.type
_entity_poly.pdbx_seq_one_letter_code
_entity_poly.pdbx_strand_id
1 'polypeptide(L)'
;MTYSRFVSSILAGLALAGTVQASPLVSFFPRENLGQFLAEKFDLATIRSSFGPRRTPGLRTFADFGMRPSKATDDTLVFDTAGDWYYELKILSRRDVNKDGIEDLEVCFIDRAMNGGTYQASSALLITRYSADGYAVALRYRVGDDACLDQAR
;
A
#
# COMPACT_ATOMS: atom_id res chain seq x y z
N MET A 1 -81.71 13.22 -14.28
CA MET A 1 -80.93 11.98 -14.41
C MET A 1 -79.50 12.36 -14.75
N THR A 2 -78.64 12.28 -13.76
CA THR A 2 -77.25 12.77 -13.76
C THR A 2 -76.35 11.58 -14.02
N TYR A 3 -75.46 11.65 -15.01
CA TYR A 3 -74.41 10.63 -15.18
C TYR A 3 -73.03 11.27 -15.09
N SER A 4 -72.31 10.75 -14.10
CA SER A 4 -71.02 11.19 -13.56
C SER A 4 -69.88 10.88 -14.51
N ARG A 5 -68.98 11.84 -14.74
CA ARG A 5 -67.70 11.61 -15.44
C ARG A 5 -66.66 11.17 -14.42
N PHE A 6 -66.21 9.92 -14.49
CA PHE A 6 -65.03 9.45 -13.79
C PHE A 6 -63.78 9.98 -14.50
N VAL A 7 -62.99 10.80 -13.81
CA VAL A 7 -61.64 11.19 -14.24
C VAL A 7 -60.67 10.20 -13.58
N SER A 8 -60.01 9.39 -14.41
CA SER A 8 -58.98 8.46 -13.95
C SER A 8 -57.64 9.20 -13.90
N SER A 9 -57.16 9.49 -12.70
CA SER A 9 -55.84 10.10 -12.49
C SER A 9 -54.79 9.00 -12.37
N ILE A 10 -53.99 8.81 -13.41
CA ILE A 10 -52.80 7.97 -13.39
C ILE A 10 -51.66 8.78 -12.78
N LEU A 11 -51.25 8.46 -11.54
CA LEU A 11 -50.00 8.94 -10.96
C LEU A 11 -48.84 8.12 -11.54
N ALA A 12 -48.03 8.73 -12.42
CA ALA A 12 -46.74 8.19 -12.82
C ALA A 12 -45.68 8.62 -11.79
N GLY A 13 -45.30 7.71 -10.90
CA GLY A 13 -44.15 7.91 -10.01
C GLY A 13 -42.86 7.73 -10.78
N LEU A 14 -42.15 8.82 -11.07
CA LEU A 14 -40.76 8.75 -11.54
C LEU A 14 -39.86 8.33 -10.37
N ALA A 15 -39.45 7.07 -10.34
CA ALA A 15 -38.33 6.62 -9.53
C ALA A 15 -37.03 7.14 -10.17
N LEU A 16 -36.47 8.21 -9.59
CA LEU A 16 -35.10 8.66 -9.89
C LEU A 16 -34.12 7.63 -9.30
N ALA A 17 -33.77 6.62 -10.10
CA ALA A 17 -32.64 5.76 -9.82
C ALA A 17 -31.35 6.55 -10.02
N GLY A 18 -30.89 7.25 -8.98
CA GLY A 18 -29.59 7.89 -8.98
C GLY A 18 -28.49 6.82 -9.05
N THR A 19 -27.77 6.75 -10.16
CA THR A 19 -26.54 5.96 -10.26
C THR A 19 -25.50 6.59 -9.34
N VAL A 20 -25.25 5.99 -8.17
CA VAL A 20 -24.10 6.36 -7.33
C VAL A 20 -22.85 5.90 -8.08
N GLN A 21 -22.26 6.79 -8.86
CA GLN A 21 -20.97 6.55 -9.51
C GLN A 21 -19.91 6.67 -8.41
N ALA A 22 -19.27 5.54 -8.06
CA ALA A 22 -18.15 5.55 -7.13
C ALA A 22 -17.06 6.49 -7.67
N SER A 23 -16.56 7.40 -6.83
CA SER A 23 -15.46 8.28 -7.21
C SER A 23 -14.27 7.45 -7.68
N PRO A 24 -13.58 7.84 -8.77
CA PRO A 24 -12.43 7.10 -9.25
C PRO A 24 -11.33 7.09 -8.18
N LEU A 25 -10.75 5.92 -7.94
CA LEU A 25 -9.61 5.76 -7.05
C LEU A 25 -8.42 6.58 -7.59
N VAL A 26 -7.91 7.49 -6.76
CA VAL A 26 -6.71 8.26 -7.07
C VAL A 26 -5.49 7.42 -6.68
N SER A 27 -4.56 7.22 -7.61
CA SER A 27 -3.28 6.57 -7.31
C SER A 27 -2.13 7.52 -7.56
N PHE A 28 -1.22 7.58 -6.59
CA PHE A 28 0.07 8.24 -6.72
C PHE A 28 1.22 7.24 -6.89
N PHE A 29 0.92 5.93 -6.93
CA PHE A 29 1.92 4.92 -7.21
C PHE A 29 2.03 4.69 -8.72
N PRO A 30 3.24 4.43 -9.24
CA PRO A 30 3.36 4.05 -10.63
C PRO A 30 2.67 2.69 -10.89
N ARG A 31 2.22 2.48 -12.13
CA ARG A 31 1.65 1.20 -12.55
C ARG A 31 2.72 0.14 -12.81
N GLU A 32 3.88 0.57 -13.27
CA GLU A 32 5.03 -0.26 -13.62
C GLU A 32 6.26 0.20 -12.83
N ASN A 33 7.21 -0.70 -12.63
CA ASN A 33 8.43 -0.49 -11.85
C ASN A 33 8.17 -0.11 -10.39
N LEU A 34 7.08 -0.64 -9.78
CA LEU A 34 6.68 -0.28 -8.42
C LEU A 34 7.77 -0.61 -7.38
N GLY A 35 8.42 -1.77 -7.49
CA GLY A 35 9.51 -2.14 -6.59
C GLY A 35 10.67 -1.15 -6.63
N GLN A 36 11.10 -0.75 -7.84
CA GLN A 36 12.17 0.24 -8.01
C GLN A 36 11.75 1.60 -7.41
N PHE A 37 10.51 2.02 -7.67
CA PHE A 37 9.96 3.22 -7.06
C PHE A 37 9.97 3.17 -5.53
N LEU A 38 9.61 2.04 -4.92
CA LEU A 38 9.64 1.88 -3.47
C LEU A 38 11.07 1.91 -2.90
N ALA A 39 12.08 1.44 -3.64
CA ALA A 39 13.47 1.60 -3.24
C ALA A 39 13.87 3.09 -3.07
N GLU A 40 13.32 3.95 -3.92
CA GLU A 40 13.65 5.37 -4.00
C GLU A 40 12.73 6.29 -3.21
N LYS A 41 11.52 5.83 -2.86
CA LYS A 41 10.47 6.69 -2.30
C LYS A 41 9.78 6.13 -1.06
N PHE A 42 10.02 4.89 -0.66
CA PHE A 42 9.47 4.38 0.59
C PHE A 42 10.25 4.92 1.80
N ASP A 43 9.54 5.62 2.68
CA ASP A 43 10.11 6.24 3.87
C ASP A 43 10.26 5.23 5.01
N LEU A 44 11.46 4.68 5.14
CA LEU A 44 11.87 3.76 6.19
C LEU A 44 11.78 4.36 7.59
N ALA A 45 11.76 5.70 7.73
CA ALA A 45 11.56 6.33 9.03
C ALA A 45 10.14 6.10 9.58
N THR A 46 9.20 5.71 8.71
CA THR A 46 7.80 5.47 9.09
C THR A 46 7.55 4.07 9.62
N ILE A 47 8.49 3.14 9.56
CA ILE A 47 8.34 1.78 10.13
C ILE A 47 9.26 1.54 11.33
N ARG A 48 9.16 0.39 12.00
CA ARG A 48 10.23 -0.13 12.87
C ARG A 48 11.02 -1.17 12.09
N SER A 49 12.34 -1.05 12.08
CA SER A 49 13.24 -1.93 11.31
C SER A 49 14.67 -1.84 11.85
N SER A 50 15.55 -2.71 11.36
CA SER A 50 16.99 -2.71 11.62
C SER A 50 17.69 -1.43 11.19
N PHE A 51 17.06 -0.60 10.36
CA PHE A 51 17.53 0.74 10.02
C PHE A 51 17.39 1.75 11.17
N GLY A 52 16.58 1.46 12.20
CA GLY A 52 16.29 2.36 13.32
C GLY A 52 17.53 3.04 13.93
N PRO A 53 18.58 2.30 14.33
CA PRO A 53 19.81 2.87 14.87
C PRO A 53 20.61 3.76 13.90
N ARG A 54 20.36 3.65 12.59
CA ARG A 54 21.09 4.39 11.53
C ARG A 54 20.31 5.61 11.00
N ARG A 55 19.12 5.90 11.54
CA ARG A 55 18.27 7.00 11.05
C ARG A 55 18.91 8.35 11.33
N THR A 56 18.96 9.17 10.28
CA THR A 56 19.29 10.60 10.36
C THR A 56 18.31 11.37 9.49
N PRO A 57 18.13 12.69 9.67
CA PRO A 57 17.14 13.46 8.91
C PRO A 57 17.26 13.36 7.38
N GLY A 58 18.45 13.06 6.86
CA GLY A 58 18.70 12.91 5.42
C GLY A 58 18.64 11.47 4.88
N LEU A 59 18.44 10.46 5.72
CA LEU A 59 18.38 9.05 5.31
C LEU A 59 16.98 8.51 5.52
N ARG A 60 16.15 8.55 4.47
CA ARG A 60 14.73 8.17 4.55
C ARG A 60 14.41 6.90 3.76
N THR A 61 15.06 6.68 2.63
CA THR A 61 14.74 5.61 1.68
C THR A 61 15.88 4.61 1.56
N PHE A 62 15.63 3.43 0.97
CA PHE A 62 16.71 2.47 0.71
C PHE A 62 17.82 3.10 -0.16
N ALA A 63 17.43 3.90 -1.15
CA ALA A 63 18.37 4.63 -2.00
C ALA A 63 19.23 5.63 -1.22
N ASP A 64 18.68 6.32 -0.21
CA ASP A 64 19.46 7.24 0.64
C ASP A 64 20.53 6.49 1.43
N PHE A 65 20.25 5.24 1.84
CA PHE A 65 21.24 4.35 2.46
C PHE A 65 22.25 3.76 1.46
N GLY A 66 22.22 4.18 0.18
CA GLY A 66 23.10 3.72 -0.89
C GLY A 66 22.78 2.30 -1.37
N MET A 67 21.63 1.74 -0.99
CA MET A 67 21.26 0.38 -1.33
C MET A 67 20.74 0.30 -2.76
N ARG A 68 21.04 -0.83 -3.43
CA ARG A 68 20.51 -1.16 -4.75
C ARG A 68 19.79 -2.50 -4.68
N PRO A 69 18.59 -2.62 -5.23
CA PRO A 69 17.86 -3.87 -5.14
C PRO A 69 18.55 -4.97 -5.94
N SER A 70 18.57 -6.18 -5.38
CA SER A 70 18.95 -7.39 -6.11
C SER A 70 17.81 -7.87 -7.02
N LYS A 71 16.56 -7.51 -6.68
CA LYS A 71 15.37 -7.74 -7.51
C LYS A 71 14.36 -6.62 -7.28
N ALA A 72 13.79 -6.09 -8.37
CA ALA A 72 12.70 -5.13 -8.32
C ALA A 72 11.71 -5.45 -9.46
N THR A 73 10.46 -5.75 -9.10
CA THR A 73 9.33 -5.95 -10.03
C THR A 73 8.14 -5.15 -9.52
N ASP A 74 6.97 -5.30 -10.16
CA ASP A 74 5.75 -4.63 -9.70
C ASP A 74 5.21 -5.19 -8.37
N ASP A 75 5.53 -6.45 -8.07
CA ASP A 75 5.00 -7.16 -6.90
C ASP A 75 6.04 -7.42 -5.80
N THR A 76 7.33 -7.15 -6.06
CA THR A 76 8.38 -7.37 -5.06
C THR A 76 9.57 -6.43 -5.22
N LEU A 77 10.18 -6.09 -4.07
CA LEU A 77 11.46 -5.42 -3.96
C LEU A 77 12.33 -6.21 -2.98
N VAL A 78 13.50 -6.64 -3.42
CA VAL A 78 14.44 -7.44 -2.61
C VAL A 78 15.81 -6.79 -2.59
N PHE A 79 16.43 -6.77 -1.41
CA PHE A 79 17.84 -6.51 -1.21
C PHE A 79 18.45 -7.72 -0.51
N ASP A 80 19.28 -8.45 -1.22
CA ASP A 80 20.00 -9.62 -0.70
C ASP A 80 21.49 -9.34 -0.79
N THR A 81 22.07 -8.92 0.34
CA THR A 81 23.52 -8.71 0.45
C THR A 81 24.13 -9.97 1.03
N ALA A 82 24.89 -10.68 0.21
CA ALA A 82 25.46 -11.98 0.55
C ALA A 82 26.19 -11.94 1.91
N GLY A 83 25.66 -12.71 2.87
CA GLY A 83 26.23 -12.84 4.21
C GLY A 83 26.05 -11.63 5.14
N ASP A 84 25.21 -10.65 4.79
CA ASP A 84 24.98 -9.45 5.62
C ASP A 84 23.52 -9.26 6.03
N TRP A 85 22.68 -8.74 5.12
CA TRP A 85 21.28 -8.45 5.37
C TRP A 85 20.37 -8.89 4.22
N TYR A 86 19.17 -9.33 4.58
CA TYR A 86 18.07 -9.60 3.67
C TYR A 86 16.90 -8.68 4.00
N TYR A 87 16.42 -7.96 2.98
CA TYR A 87 15.22 -7.15 3.04
C TYR A 87 14.29 -7.50 1.88
N GLU A 88 12.99 -7.58 2.15
CA GLU A 88 11.98 -7.77 1.11
C GLU A 88 10.73 -6.95 1.40
N LEU A 89 10.22 -6.25 0.39
CA LEU A 89 8.83 -5.77 0.35
C LEU A 89 8.08 -6.58 -0.70
N LYS A 90 7.09 -7.37 -0.26
CA LYS A 90 6.19 -8.09 -1.16
C LYS A 90 4.83 -7.41 -1.18
N ILE A 91 4.42 -6.90 -2.33
CA ILE A 91 3.14 -6.25 -2.52
C ILE A 91 2.07 -7.34 -2.61
N LEU A 92 1.13 -7.31 -1.67
CA LEU A 92 0.05 -8.29 -1.56
C LEU A 92 -1.20 -7.81 -2.32
N SER A 93 -1.48 -6.51 -2.26
CA SER A 93 -2.61 -5.92 -2.98
C SER A 93 -2.48 -4.40 -3.12
N ARG A 94 -3.26 -3.86 -4.05
CA ARG A 94 -3.45 -2.43 -4.30
C ARG A 94 -4.93 -2.09 -4.19
N ARG A 95 -5.33 -1.25 -3.23
CA ARG A 95 -6.72 -0.82 -3.06
C ARG A 95 -6.83 0.35 -2.09
N ASP A 96 -7.97 1.01 -2.06
CA ASP A 96 -8.33 1.97 -1.01
C ASP A 96 -8.75 1.21 0.27
N VAL A 97 -7.82 0.98 1.19
CA VAL A 97 -8.09 0.21 2.41
C VAL A 97 -8.79 1.09 3.45
N ASN A 98 -8.39 2.35 3.54
CA ASN A 98 -8.88 3.28 4.56
C ASN A 98 -10.16 4.05 4.15
N LYS A 99 -10.58 3.94 2.88
CA LYS A 99 -11.76 4.56 2.25
C LYS A 99 -11.68 6.07 2.09
N ASP A 100 -10.49 6.63 1.86
CA ASP A 100 -10.27 8.06 1.61
C ASP A 100 -10.23 8.43 0.12
N GLY A 101 -10.38 7.45 -0.78
CA GLY A 101 -10.31 7.63 -2.22
C GLY A 101 -8.90 7.61 -2.81
N ILE A 102 -7.88 7.30 -1.99
CA ILE A 102 -6.47 7.18 -2.40
C ILE A 102 -6.05 5.71 -2.34
N GLU A 103 -5.24 5.28 -3.30
CA GLU A 103 -4.71 3.93 -3.34
C GLU A 103 -3.71 3.69 -2.20
N ASP A 104 -3.93 2.60 -1.47
CA ASP A 104 -2.98 2.01 -0.54
C ASP A 104 -2.38 0.71 -1.11
N LEU A 105 -1.18 0.39 -0.63
CA LEU A 105 -0.53 -0.90 -0.83
C LEU A 105 -0.58 -1.68 0.48
N GLU A 106 -1.05 -2.92 0.43
CA GLU A 106 -0.75 -3.88 1.49
C GLU A 106 0.54 -4.61 1.16
N VAL A 107 1.50 -4.58 2.07
CA VAL A 107 2.85 -5.06 1.82
C VAL A 107 3.33 -5.91 2.98
N CYS A 108 3.93 -7.06 2.68
CA CYS A 108 4.71 -7.79 3.67
C CYS A 108 6.17 -7.31 3.63
N PHE A 109 6.69 -6.84 4.76
CA PHE A 109 8.08 -6.43 4.92
C PHE A 109 8.86 -7.47 5.71
N ILE A 110 9.97 -7.96 5.15
CA ILE A 110 10.92 -8.86 5.81
C ILE A 110 12.22 -8.10 6.04
N ASP A 111 12.79 -8.28 7.23
CA ASP A 111 14.02 -7.65 7.68
C ASP A 111 14.81 -8.66 8.52
N ARG A 112 15.89 -9.20 7.95
CA ARG A 112 16.62 -10.34 8.52
C ARG A 112 18.12 -10.15 8.43
N ALA A 113 18.80 -10.38 9.56
CA ALA A 113 20.25 -10.48 9.62
C ALA A 113 20.69 -11.83 9.03
N MET A 114 21.67 -11.78 8.11
CA MET A 114 22.28 -12.95 7.46
C MET A 114 23.75 -13.15 7.87
N ASN A 115 24.28 -12.25 8.70
CA ASN A 115 25.66 -12.22 9.20
C ASN A 115 25.86 -12.95 10.54
N GLY A 116 25.00 -13.92 10.87
CA GLY A 116 25.02 -14.62 12.16
C GLY A 116 24.36 -13.85 13.32
N GLY A 117 23.82 -12.65 13.07
CA GLY A 117 22.91 -11.99 13.99
C GLY A 117 21.57 -12.72 14.13
N THR A 118 20.85 -12.46 15.22
CA THR A 118 19.55 -13.12 15.51
C THR A 118 18.33 -12.30 15.10
N TYR A 119 18.54 -11.12 14.51
CA TYR A 119 17.44 -10.24 14.11
C TYR A 119 16.67 -10.86 12.94
N GLN A 120 15.38 -11.14 13.15
CA GLN A 120 14.46 -11.63 12.13
C GLN A 120 13.07 -11.05 12.43
N ALA A 121 12.60 -10.19 11.54
CA ALA A 121 11.29 -9.57 11.65
C ALA A 121 10.52 -9.72 10.34
N SER A 122 9.21 -9.90 10.48
CA SER A 122 8.23 -9.83 9.39
C SER A 122 7.07 -8.96 9.86
N SER A 123 6.59 -8.07 8.99
CA SER A 123 5.54 -7.11 9.35
C SER A 123 4.65 -6.79 8.16
N ALA A 124 3.33 -6.86 8.39
CA ALA A 124 2.35 -6.46 7.40
C ALA A 124 2.10 -4.95 7.50
N LEU A 125 2.35 -4.24 6.42
CA LEU A 125 2.31 -2.78 6.31
C LEU A 125 1.13 -2.35 5.43
N LEU A 126 0.50 -1.25 5.84
CA LEU A 126 -0.35 -0.47 4.94
C LEU A 126 0.43 0.77 4.51
N ILE A 127 0.83 0.85 3.25
CA ILE A 127 1.62 1.94 2.69
C ILE A 127 0.73 2.81 1.82
N THR A 128 0.76 4.11 2.03
CA THR A 128 0.04 5.08 1.21
C THR A 128 0.99 6.09 0.60
N ARG A 129 0.50 6.87 -0.36
CA ARG A 129 1.20 8.01 -0.92
C ARG A 129 0.21 9.11 -1.24
N TYR A 130 0.40 10.29 -0.64
CA TYR A 130 -0.57 11.39 -0.74
C TYR A 130 -0.30 12.38 -1.89
N SER A 131 0.85 12.30 -2.57
CA SER A 131 1.17 13.20 -3.68
C SER A 131 2.23 12.62 -4.61
N ALA A 132 2.31 13.17 -5.83
CA ALA A 132 3.25 12.74 -6.86
C ALA A 132 4.73 13.04 -6.53
N ASP A 133 5.00 13.96 -5.62
CA ASP A 133 6.36 14.33 -5.21
C ASP A 133 6.73 13.80 -3.81
N GLY A 134 5.74 13.42 -3.02
CA GLY A 134 5.93 12.92 -1.65
C GLY A 134 6.48 11.49 -1.59
N TYR A 135 6.93 11.13 -0.38
CA TYR A 135 7.29 9.75 -0.05
C TYR A 135 6.06 8.84 0.03
N ALA A 136 6.28 7.55 -0.23
CA ALA A 136 5.38 6.50 0.21
C ALA A 136 5.62 6.24 1.71
N VAL A 137 4.57 6.25 2.51
CA VAL A 137 4.66 6.18 3.98
C VAL A 137 3.79 5.05 4.52
N ALA A 138 4.28 4.36 5.55
CA ALA A 138 3.50 3.35 6.24
C ALA A 138 2.53 4.00 7.24
N LEU A 139 1.23 3.72 7.11
CA LEU A 139 0.17 4.18 8.00
C LEU A 139 -0.12 3.20 9.14
N ARG A 140 0.06 1.89 8.89
CA ARG A 140 -0.24 0.82 9.86
C ARG A 140 0.80 -0.28 9.76
N TYR A 141 1.00 -0.97 10.89
CA TYR A 141 2.04 -1.98 11.10
C TYR A 141 1.50 -3.36 11.50
N ARG A 142 0.19 -3.58 11.30
CA ARG A 142 -0.53 -4.85 11.53
C ARG A 142 -1.71 -4.96 10.56
N VAL A 143 -1.48 -5.54 9.38
CA VAL A 143 -2.56 -5.99 8.50
C VAL A 143 -2.70 -7.51 8.71
N GLY A 144 -3.30 -7.92 9.82
CA GLY A 144 -3.42 -9.33 10.21
C GLY A 144 -2.05 -9.98 10.48
N ASP A 145 -1.87 -10.60 11.64
CA ASP A 145 -0.61 -11.30 11.94
C ASP A 145 -0.33 -12.44 10.94
N ASP A 146 -1.35 -12.78 10.15
CA ASP A 146 -1.42 -13.90 9.21
C ASP A 146 -0.93 -13.56 7.79
N ALA A 147 -1.02 -12.28 7.38
CA ALA A 147 -0.80 -11.86 5.99
C ALA A 147 0.64 -12.07 5.50
N CYS A 148 1.58 -12.20 6.45
CA CYS A 148 2.99 -12.44 6.21
C CYS A 148 3.43 -13.90 6.46
N LEU A 149 2.55 -14.78 6.94
CA LEU A 149 2.92 -16.13 7.41
C LEU A 149 3.49 -17.02 6.31
N ASP A 150 3.04 -16.85 5.06
CA ASP A 150 3.54 -17.63 3.93
C ASP A 150 4.99 -17.30 3.54
N GLN A 151 5.59 -16.25 4.10
CA GLN A 151 6.94 -15.79 3.77
C GLN A 151 7.96 -16.02 4.90
N ALA A 152 7.55 -16.56 6.05
CA ALA A 152 8.42 -16.78 7.21
C ALA A 152 9.28 -18.06 7.14
N ARG A 153 9.55 -18.59 5.94
CA ARG A 153 10.32 -19.82 5.73
C ARG A 153 11.83 -19.57 5.65
#